data_AF-A0A7C1XDE7-F1
#
_entry.id   AF-A0A7C1XDE7-F1
#
_cell.length_a   1.000
_cell.length_b   1.000
_cell.length_c   1.000
_cell.angle_alpha   90.00
_cell.angle_beta   90.00
_cell.angle_gamma   90.00
#
_symmetry.space_group_name_H-M   'P 1'
#
loop_
_entity.id
_entity.type
_entity.pdbx_description
1 polymer ?
#
loop_
_entity_poly.entity_id
_entity_poly.type
_entity_poly.pdbx_seq_one_letter_code
_entity_poly.pdbx_strand_id
1 'polypeptide(L)'
;MRRSLVALLLSVVAFVLVSFIVTLWRSPYSLTVLIASAYEEGLVVGRNPGKAADWYLRAAEKGDRVAQFKLGILQYYGRGIDVDRPKGLQWITESADHGNADAQYFMGVASIAGVDTPTDFAHAATWFSKAAEQGHAKAQRQLAILYYKGNGIEANDRQAFNWASKAGAQGDAEALTLLGTLYFSGKGTAVNPQHAVKLLTQAANAGDSLAFEMLGAATLHGTGTPKDVPAALDWYTRAADLGRANAQFVLGYLYSSGRDVPVNYPLANRWLLQAATQGNAVALVTLAIHLDKGQGIKSDKLKACGLLRVALKHRLPSDIADPMRMQLETEEKALSPQQLAETLALEKLYSSPAGLRELQGDLASEQ
;
A
#
# COMPACT_ATOMS: atom_id res chain seq x y z
N MET A 1 41.49 -33.24 -29.03
CA MET A 1 40.21 -32.48 -29.01
C MET A 1 39.01 -33.29 -28.49
N ARG A 2 38.63 -34.45 -29.06
CA ARG A 2 37.44 -35.21 -28.58
C ARG A 2 37.50 -35.65 -27.10
N ARG A 3 38.65 -36.11 -26.61
CA ARG A 3 38.81 -36.56 -25.20
C ARG A 3 38.73 -35.42 -24.18
N SER A 4 39.23 -34.23 -24.52
CA SER A 4 39.17 -33.06 -23.63
C SER A 4 37.76 -32.47 -23.56
N LEU A 5 37.00 -32.52 -24.66
CA LEU A 5 35.59 -32.12 -24.67
C LEU A 5 34.72 -33.04 -23.80
N VAL A 6 34.94 -34.36 -23.88
CA VAL A 6 34.22 -35.34 -23.05
C VAL A 6 34.56 -35.17 -21.58
N ALA A 7 35.84 -34.95 -21.25
CA ALA A 7 36.26 -34.69 -19.88
C ALA A 7 35.62 -33.40 -19.33
N LEU A 8 35.64 -32.31 -20.09
CA LEU A 8 34.99 -31.04 -19.71
C LEU A 8 33.48 -31.22 -19.48
N LEU A 9 32.80 -31.95 -20.37
CA LEU A 9 31.36 -32.20 -20.27
C LEU A 9 31.02 -33.03 -19.03
N LEU A 10 31.80 -34.07 -18.74
CA LEU A 10 31.66 -34.87 -17.52
C LEU A 10 31.94 -34.05 -16.25
N SER A 11 32.93 -33.16 -16.27
CA SER A 11 33.22 -32.27 -15.14
C SER A 11 32.09 -31.26 -14.89
N VAL A 12 31.49 -30.70 -15.94
CA VAL A 12 30.33 -29.79 -15.81
C VAL A 12 29.11 -30.55 -15.28
N VAL A 13 28.83 -31.74 -15.81
CA VAL A 13 27.72 -32.58 -15.32
C VAL A 13 27.92 -32.98 -13.86
N ALA A 14 29.14 -33.37 -13.48
CA ALA A 14 29.48 -33.70 -12.10
C ALA A 14 29.36 -32.48 -11.18
N PHE A 15 29.81 -31.30 -11.61
CA PHE A 15 29.65 -30.06 -10.85
C PHE A 15 28.17 -29.70 -10.65
N VAL A 16 27.35 -29.76 -11.71
CA VAL A 16 25.90 -29.51 -11.61
C VAL A 16 25.23 -30.54 -10.69
N LEU A 17 25.57 -31.82 -10.80
CA LEU A 17 25.04 -32.87 -9.91
C LEU A 17 25.44 -32.65 -8.46
N VAL A 18 26.71 -32.35 -8.18
CA VAL A 18 27.19 -32.12 -6.82
C VAL A 18 26.60 -30.83 -6.26
N SER A 19 26.57 -29.74 -7.01
CA SER A 19 25.93 -28.49 -6.60
C SER A 19 24.44 -28.69 -6.33
N PHE A 20 23.72 -29.39 -7.20
CA PHE A 20 22.30 -29.72 -7.04
C PHE A 20 22.07 -30.60 -5.80
N ILE A 21 22.87 -31.66 -5.61
CA ILE A 21 22.77 -32.53 -4.43
C ILE A 21 23.08 -31.75 -3.16
N VAL A 22 24.14 -30.92 -3.12
CA VAL A 22 24.50 -30.11 -1.96
C VAL A 22 23.43 -29.06 -1.64
N THR A 23 22.78 -28.48 -2.64
CA THR A 23 21.62 -27.58 -2.42
C THR A 23 20.38 -28.34 -1.96
N LEU A 24 20.10 -29.51 -2.52
CA LEU A 24 18.94 -30.33 -2.15
C LEU A 24 19.07 -30.89 -0.73
N TRP A 25 20.27 -31.33 -0.34
CA TRP A 25 20.54 -31.91 0.97
C TRP A 25 20.49 -30.86 2.10
N ARG A 26 20.67 -29.58 1.75
CA ARG A 26 20.47 -28.44 2.67
C ARG A 26 19.06 -27.85 2.58
N SER A 27 18.22 -28.35 1.68
CA SER A 27 16.87 -27.84 1.52
C SER A 27 16.01 -28.28 2.72
N PRO A 28 15.28 -27.36 3.38
CA PRO A 28 14.33 -27.74 4.42
C PRO A 28 13.07 -28.40 3.84
N TYR A 29 12.96 -28.55 2.52
CA TYR A 29 11.78 -29.06 1.83
C TYR A 29 11.93 -30.54 1.43
N SER A 30 10.83 -31.29 1.47
CA SER A 30 10.80 -32.66 0.97
C SER A 30 11.02 -32.71 -0.55
N LEU A 31 11.62 -33.80 -1.04
CA LEU A 31 11.81 -34.02 -2.49
C LEU A 31 10.48 -33.91 -3.26
N THR A 32 9.38 -34.37 -2.66
CA THR A 32 8.03 -34.27 -3.23
C THR A 32 7.56 -32.82 -3.38
N VAL A 33 7.85 -31.95 -2.42
CA VAL A 33 7.55 -30.51 -2.50
C VAL A 33 8.40 -29.84 -3.57
N LEU A 34 9.67 -30.21 -3.70
CA LEU A 34 10.55 -29.66 -4.73
C LEU A 34 10.08 -30.05 -6.14
N ILE A 35 9.66 -31.30 -6.35
CA ILE A 35 9.08 -31.75 -7.62
C ILE A 35 7.78 -30.97 -7.92
N ALA A 36 6.92 -30.78 -6.92
CA ALA A 36 5.69 -30.02 -7.09
C ALA A 36 5.98 -28.56 -7.50
N SER A 37 6.92 -27.90 -6.82
CA SER A 37 7.35 -26.53 -7.12
C SER A 37 7.94 -26.40 -8.53
N ALA A 38 8.71 -27.38 -9.00
CA ALA A 38 9.22 -27.38 -10.37
C ALA A 38 8.09 -27.39 -11.42
N TYR A 39 7.02 -28.16 -11.19
CA TYR A 39 5.83 -28.12 -12.05
C TYR A 39 5.02 -26.81 -11.91
N GLU A 40 4.92 -26.25 -10.69
CA GLU A 40 4.18 -25.01 -10.42
C GLU A 40 4.82 -23.81 -11.13
N GLU A 41 6.15 -23.70 -11.05
CA GLU A 41 6.93 -22.60 -11.63
C GLU A 41 7.33 -22.85 -13.08
N GLY A 42 7.23 -24.09 -13.55
CA GLY A 42 7.68 -24.46 -14.88
C GLY A 42 9.22 -24.51 -15.01
N LEU A 43 9.90 -24.84 -13.91
CA LEU A 43 11.36 -24.98 -13.89
C LEU A 43 11.73 -26.31 -14.55
N VAL A 44 12.47 -26.26 -15.65
CA VAL A 44 12.98 -27.41 -16.43
C VAL A 44 11.90 -28.21 -17.17
N VAL A 45 10.69 -28.31 -16.62
CA VAL A 45 9.49 -28.86 -17.26
C VAL A 45 8.47 -27.74 -17.48
N GLY A 46 7.70 -27.76 -18.57
CA GLY A 46 6.67 -26.74 -18.79
C GLY A 46 5.68 -26.64 -17.61
N ARG A 47 5.24 -25.42 -17.29
CA ARG A 47 4.32 -25.13 -16.17
C ARG A 47 3.09 -26.04 -16.23
N ASN A 48 2.84 -26.80 -15.16
CA ASN A 48 1.72 -27.72 -15.06
C ASN A 48 1.13 -27.72 -13.63
N PRO A 49 0.14 -26.86 -13.36
CA PRO A 49 -0.44 -26.72 -12.02
C PRO A 49 -1.19 -27.97 -11.55
N GLY A 50 -1.81 -28.74 -12.45
CA GLY A 50 -2.47 -30.00 -12.10
C GLY A 50 -1.47 -31.03 -11.56
N LYS A 51 -0.36 -31.23 -12.26
CA LYS A 51 0.72 -32.11 -11.78
C LYS A 51 1.35 -31.59 -10.49
N ALA A 52 1.52 -30.27 -10.35
CA ALA A 52 2.00 -29.69 -9.11
C ALA A 52 1.06 -30.03 -7.94
N ALA A 53 -0.25 -29.86 -8.13
CA ALA A 53 -1.27 -30.20 -7.13
C ALA A 53 -1.23 -31.69 -6.74
N ASP A 54 -1.06 -32.61 -7.70
CA ASP A 54 -0.94 -34.05 -7.42
C ASP A 54 0.29 -34.36 -6.54
N TRP A 55 1.42 -33.73 -6.82
CA TRP A 55 2.64 -33.90 -6.01
C TRP A 55 2.51 -33.26 -4.63
N TYR A 56 1.88 -32.08 -4.54
CA TYR A 56 1.58 -31.46 -3.26
C TYR A 56 0.62 -32.32 -2.43
N LEU A 57 -0.42 -32.91 -3.03
CA LEU A 57 -1.35 -33.81 -2.34
C LEU A 57 -0.62 -34.99 -1.69
N ARG A 58 0.24 -35.67 -2.45
CA ARG A 58 1.03 -36.80 -1.92
C ARG A 58 1.92 -36.44 -0.73
N ALA A 59 2.41 -35.21 -0.70
CA ALA A 59 3.22 -34.72 0.41
C ALA A 59 2.35 -34.23 1.58
N ALA A 60 1.22 -33.57 1.28
CA ALA A 60 0.27 -33.07 2.25
C ALA A 60 -0.38 -34.20 3.06
N GLU A 61 -0.75 -35.31 2.40
CA GLU A 61 -1.28 -36.53 3.04
C GLU A 61 -0.27 -37.20 3.99
N LYS A 62 1.03 -36.89 3.84
CA LYS A 62 2.09 -37.35 4.75
C LYS A 62 2.41 -36.34 5.86
N GLY A 63 1.62 -35.28 6.00
CA GLY A 63 1.82 -34.24 7.00
C GLY A 63 2.86 -33.18 6.64
N ASP A 64 3.29 -33.08 5.36
CA ASP A 64 4.20 -32.00 4.96
C ASP A 64 3.47 -30.65 4.99
N ARG A 65 3.72 -29.86 6.03
CA ARG A 65 3.08 -28.57 6.26
C ARG A 65 3.26 -27.58 5.10
N VAL A 66 4.36 -27.65 4.33
CA VAL A 66 4.57 -26.75 3.17
C VAL A 66 3.66 -27.18 2.03
N ALA A 67 3.58 -28.49 1.78
CA ALA A 67 2.68 -29.04 0.78
C ALA A 67 1.21 -28.79 1.12
N GLN A 68 0.82 -28.95 2.39
CA GLN A 68 -0.53 -28.64 2.88
C GLN A 68 -0.91 -27.18 2.54
N PHE A 69 -0.03 -26.22 2.87
CA PHE A 69 -0.29 -24.81 2.54
C PHE A 69 -0.40 -24.58 1.04
N LYS A 70 0.57 -25.08 0.26
CA LYS A 70 0.62 -24.89 -1.20
C LYS A 70 -0.60 -25.49 -1.91
N LEU A 71 -0.97 -26.73 -1.56
CA LEU A 71 -2.16 -27.37 -2.09
C LEU A 71 -3.42 -26.59 -1.71
N GLY A 72 -3.50 -26.17 -0.44
CA GLY A 72 -4.63 -25.39 0.05
C GLY A 72 -4.84 -24.09 -0.73
N ILE A 73 -3.76 -23.35 -1.00
CA ILE A 73 -3.80 -22.13 -1.83
C ILE A 73 -4.22 -22.43 -3.27
N LEU A 74 -3.73 -23.52 -3.88
CA LEU A 74 -4.12 -23.92 -5.24
C LEU A 74 -5.62 -24.22 -5.32
N GLN A 75 -6.17 -24.96 -4.35
CA GLN A 75 -7.60 -25.32 -4.30
C GLN A 75 -8.49 -24.12 -3.95
N TYR A 76 -8.02 -23.23 -3.07
CA TYR A 76 -8.79 -22.06 -2.65
C TYR A 76 -8.95 -21.02 -3.77
N TYR A 77 -7.88 -20.75 -4.54
CA TYR A 77 -7.89 -19.74 -5.60
C TYR A 77 -8.06 -20.29 -7.03
N GLY A 78 -7.97 -21.62 -7.24
CA GLY A 78 -8.16 -22.23 -8.56
C GLY A 78 -7.07 -21.90 -9.57
N ARG A 79 -5.78 -21.95 -9.17
CA ARG A 79 -4.66 -21.71 -10.09
C ARG A 79 -4.36 -22.95 -10.94
N GLY A 80 -5.24 -23.26 -11.88
CA GLY A 80 -5.06 -24.34 -12.86
C GLY A 80 -5.48 -25.74 -12.39
N ILE A 81 -6.31 -25.79 -11.35
CA ILE A 81 -7.13 -26.92 -10.93
C ILE A 81 -8.53 -26.39 -10.58
N ASP A 82 -9.52 -27.28 -10.47
CA ASP A 82 -10.86 -26.91 -10.05
C ASP A 82 -10.86 -26.34 -8.62
N VAL A 83 -11.66 -25.30 -8.41
CA VAL A 83 -11.76 -24.60 -7.12
C VAL A 83 -12.56 -25.45 -6.13
N ASP A 84 -11.97 -25.68 -4.96
CA ASP A 84 -12.62 -26.25 -3.78
C ASP A 84 -12.18 -25.44 -2.56
N ARG A 85 -12.89 -24.34 -2.28
CA ARG A 85 -12.53 -23.43 -1.18
C ARG A 85 -12.60 -24.08 0.20
N PRO A 86 -13.66 -24.85 0.56
CA PRO A 86 -13.71 -25.52 1.85
C PRO A 86 -12.53 -26.46 2.08
N LYS A 87 -12.19 -27.29 1.09
CA LYS A 87 -11.06 -28.21 1.18
C LYS A 87 -9.71 -27.48 1.19
N GLY A 88 -9.59 -26.42 0.39
CA GLY A 88 -8.42 -25.56 0.39
C GLY A 88 -8.16 -24.92 1.77
N LEU A 89 -9.20 -24.37 2.39
CA LEU A 89 -9.11 -23.77 3.73
C LEU A 89 -8.80 -24.82 4.81
N GLN A 90 -9.31 -26.04 4.68
CA GLN A 90 -8.97 -27.14 5.58
C GLN A 90 -7.46 -27.42 5.54
N TRP A 91 -6.87 -27.56 4.36
CA TRP A 91 -5.42 -27.78 4.23
C TRP A 91 -4.57 -26.61 4.74
N ILE A 92 -5.02 -25.37 4.51
CA ILE A 92 -4.33 -24.17 5.04
C ILE A 92 -4.37 -24.16 6.57
N THR A 93 -5.53 -24.47 7.16
CA THR A 93 -5.71 -24.53 8.62
C THR A 93 -4.80 -25.60 9.23
N GLU A 94 -4.82 -26.81 8.67
CA GLU A 94 -3.97 -27.91 9.14
C GLU A 94 -2.48 -27.54 9.05
N SER A 95 -2.07 -26.91 7.94
CA SER A 95 -0.72 -26.40 7.77
C SER A 95 -0.33 -25.37 8.84
N ALA A 96 -1.23 -24.44 9.15
CA ALA A 96 -1.01 -23.40 10.15
C ALA A 96 -0.90 -23.99 11.57
N ASP A 97 -1.74 -24.99 11.89
CA ASP A 97 -1.70 -25.75 13.14
C ASP A 97 -0.40 -26.55 13.27
N HIS A 98 0.11 -27.10 12.16
CA HIS A 98 1.43 -27.75 12.08
C HIS A 98 2.62 -26.77 12.02
N GLY A 99 2.41 -25.49 12.32
CA GLY A 99 3.48 -24.54 12.49
C GLY A 99 4.03 -23.98 11.17
N ASN A 100 3.31 -24.02 10.06
CA ASN A 100 3.74 -23.31 8.85
C ASN A 100 3.54 -21.80 9.00
N ALA A 101 4.64 -21.04 9.04
CA ALA A 101 4.60 -19.59 9.23
C ALA A 101 3.85 -18.83 8.11
N ASP A 102 3.93 -19.28 6.85
CA ASP A 102 3.20 -18.68 5.73
C ASP A 102 1.69 -18.94 5.86
N ALA A 103 1.31 -20.17 6.27
CA ALA A 103 -0.08 -20.51 6.52
C ALA A 103 -0.65 -19.75 7.72
N GLN A 104 0.11 -19.63 8.81
CA GLN A 104 -0.27 -18.82 9.97
C GLN A 104 -0.42 -17.34 9.59
N TYR A 105 0.52 -16.78 8.83
CA TYR A 105 0.36 -15.43 8.30
C TYR A 105 -0.90 -15.29 7.44
N PHE A 106 -1.17 -16.25 6.56
CA PHE A 106 -2.39 -16.28 5.75
C PHE A 106 -3.65 -16.28 6.64
N MET A 107 -3.70 -17.12 7.68
CA MET A 107 -4.83 -17.16 8.61
C MET A 107 -5.03 -15.80 9.30
N GLY A 108 -3.95 -15.14 9.72
CA GLY A 108 -4.03 -13.79 10.28
C GLY A 108 -4.57 -12.75 9.28
N VAL A 109 -4.14 -12.82 8.02
CA VAL A 109 -4.66 -11.94 6.96
C VAL A 109 -6.13 -12.22 6.67
N ALA A 110 -6.55 -13.49 6.62
CA ALA A 110 -7.93 -13.88 6.41
C ALA A 110 -8.84 -13.34 7.54
N SER A 111 -8.39 -13.44 8.80
CA SER A 111 -9.12 -12.92 9.96
C SER A 111 -9.34 -11.41 9.91
N ILE A 112 -8.39 -10.61 9.39
CA ILE A 112 -8.59 -9.15 9.25
C ILE A 112 -9.38 -8.77 8.00
N ALA A 113 -9.24 -9.52 6.91
CA ALA A 113 -9.88 -9.23 5.63
C ALA A 113 -11.39 -9.52 5.64
N GLY A 114 -11.86 -10.33 6.60
CA GLY A 114 -13.27 -10.68 6.72
C GLY A 114 -13.76 -11.58 5.58
N VAL A 115 -12.86 -12.36 4.98
CA VAL A 115 -13.19 -13.29 3.89
C VAL A 115 -13.80 -14.54 4.54
N ASP A 116 -15.08 -14.80 4.26
CA ASP A 116 -15.87 -15.93 4.77
C ASP A 116 -16.20 -15.91 6.28
N THR A 117 -15.52 -15.10 7.10
CA THR A 117 -15.85 -14.84 8.51
C THR A 117 -15.83 -13.35 8.83
N PRO A 118 -16.52 -12.88 9.89
CA PRO A 118 -16.39 -11.49 10.36
C PRO A 118 -14.94 -11.12 10.69
N THR A 119 -14.57 -9.85 10.52
CA THR A 119 -13.26 -9.33 10.91
C THR A 119 -12.98 -9.57 12.39
N ASP A 120 -11.86 -10.23 12.69
CA ASP A 120 -11.40 -10.52 14.05
C ASP A 120 -9.91 -10.22 14.20
N PHE A 121 -9.62 -9.05 14.76
CA PHE A 121 -8.24 -8.61 15.00
C PHE A 121 -7.54 -9.38 16.13
N ALA A 122 -8.28 -9.92 17.11
CA ALA A 122 -7.69 -10.67 18.22
C ALA A 122 -7.21 -12.05 17.75
N HIS A 123 -8.03 -12.70 16.92
CA HIS A 123 -7.66 -13.94 16.25
C HIS A 123 -6.49 -13.71 15.28
N ALA A 124 -6.52 -12.62 14.51
CA ALA A 124 -5.40 -12.25 13.65
C ALA A 124 -4.09 -12.06 14.42
N ALA A 125 -4.13 -11.37 15.57
CA ALA A 125 -2.97 -11.18 16.44
C ALA A 125 -2.38 -12.51 16.90
N THR A 126 -3.23 -13.48 17.24
CA THR A 126 -2.80 -14.83 17.66
C THR A 126 -2.02 -15.52 16.55
N TRP A 127 -2.53 -15.53 15.32
CA TRP A 127 -1.85 -16.15 14.18
C TRP A 127 -0.59 -15.40 13.76
N PHE A 128 -0.64 -14.07 13.72
CA PHE A 128 0.54 -13.26 13.43
C PHE A 128 1.63 -13.46 14.46
N SER A 129 1.29 -13.63 15.75
CA SER A 129 2.28 -13.91 16.80
C SER A 129 3.01 -15.22 16.56
N LYS A 130 2.28 -16.31 16.27
CA LYS A 130 2.90 -17.61 15.95
C LYS A 130 3.84 -17.54 14.74
N ALA A 131 3.46 -16.82 13.68
CA ALA A 131 4.32 -16.64 12.49
C ALA A 131 5.50 -15.69 12.77
N ALA A 132 5.27 -14.62 13.54
CA ALA A 132 6.27 -13.61 13.87
C ALA A 132 7.40 -14.17 14.76
N GLU A 133 7.06 -15.04 15.70
CA GLU A 133 8.00 -15.78 16.56
C GLU A 133 8.92 -16.70 15.76
N GLN A 134 8.46 -17.20 14.60
CA GLN A 134 9.27 -17.98 13.65
C GLN A 134 10.11 -17.12 12.71
N GLY A 135 10.09 -15.79 12.86
CA GLY A 135 10.86 -14.87 12.02
C GLY A 135 10.13 -14.32 10.80
N HIS A 136 8.85 -14.65 10.57
CA HIS A 136 8.15 -14.22 9.35
C HIS A 136 7.95 -12.68 9.31
N ALA A 137 8.74 -11.99 8.47
CA ALA A 137 8.84 -10.52 8.44
C ALA A 137 7.49 -9.80 8.30
N LYS A 138 6.63 -10.24 7.36
CA LYS A 138 5.31 -9.62 7.17
C LYS A 138 4.38 -9.84 8.37
N ALA A 139 4.53 -10.96 9.09
CA ALA A 139 3.73 -11.22 10.29
C ALA A 139 4.21 -10.36 11.46
N GLN A 140 5.53 -10.21 11.62
CA GLN A 140 6.13 -9.27 12.58
C GLN A 140 5.65 -7.85 12.33
N ARG A 141 5.64 -7.40 11.06
CA ARG A 141 5.08 -6.10 10.68
C ARG A 141 3.62 -5.96 11.06
N GLN A 142 2.77 -6.93 10.69
CA GLN A 142 1.33 -6.84 11.00
C GLN A 142 1.08 -6.83 12.51
N LEU A 143 1.81 -7.65 13.27
CA LEU A 143 1.73 -7.66 14.73
C LEU A 143 2.18 -6.31 15.33
N ALA A 144 3.22 -5.68 14.77
CA ALA A 144 3.63 -4.34 15.17
C ALA A 144 2.53 -3.30 14.93
N ILE A 145 1.82 -3.38 13.80
CA ILE A 145 0.70 -2.49 13.47
C ILE A 145 -0.47 -2.71 14.46
N LEU A 146 -0.78 -3.96 14.82
CA LEU A 146 -1.83 -4.25 15.79
C LEU A 146 -1.50 -3.66 17.17
N TYR A 147 -0.27 -3.81 17.65
CA TYR A 147 0.17 -3.19 18.90
C TYR A 147 0.20 -1.66 18.83
N TYR A 148 0.57 -1.08 17.68
CA TYR A 148 0.59 0.37 17.49
C TYR A 148 -0.81 0.99 17.53
N LYS A 149 -1.80 0.30 16.94
CA LYS A 149 -3.19 0.78 16.86
C LYS A 149 -4.06 0.37 18.04
N GLY A 150 -3.73 -0.72 18.73
CA GLY A 150 -4.59 -1.32 19.75
C GLY A 150 -5.83 -2.01 19.19
N ASN A 151 -5.77 -2.52 17.96
CA ASN A 151 -6.90 -3.20 17.32
C ASN A 151 -6.90 -4.68 17.69
N GLY A 152 -7.93 -5.14 18.40
CA GLY A 152 -8.09 -6.56 18.82
C GLY A 152 -7.15 -7.02 19.93
N ILE A 153 -6.10 -6.24 20.23
CA ILE A 153 -5.18 -6.43 21.35
C ILE A 153 -4.91 -5.07 22.01
N GLU A 154 -4.48 -5.07 23.27
CA GLU A 154 -4.11 -3.84 23.97
C GLU A 154 -2.94 -3.14 23.25
N ALA A 155 -3.05 -1.82 23.05
CA ALA A 155 -2.01 -1.03 22.44
C ALA A 155 -0.74 -1.09 23.29
N ASN A 156 0.42 -1.30 22.66
CA ASN A 156 1.69 -1.34 23.35
C ASN A 156 2.82 -0.85 22.44
N ASP A 157 3.21 0.42 22.62
CA ASP A 157 4.21 1.06 21.79
C ASP A 157 5.57 0.34 21.81
N ARG A 158 5.95 -0.27 22.94
CA ARG A 158 7.21 -1.00 23.06
C ARG A 158 7.18 -2.31 22.27
N GLN A 159 6.05 -3.02 22.27
CA GLN A 159 5.87 -4.21 21.44
C GLN A 159 5.81 -3.83 19.95
N ALA A 160 5.09 -2.75 19.60
CA ALA A 160 5.08 -2.22 18.25
C ALA A 160 6.50 -1.92 17.75
N PHE A 161 7.29 -1.22 18.55
CA PHE A 161 8.69 -0.91 18.25
C PHE A 161 9.54 -2.17 18.07
N ASN A 162 9.45 -3.13 18.99
CA ASN A 162 10.25 -4.35 18.93
C ASN A 162 9.93 -5.20 17.69
N TRP A 163 8.65 -5.39 17.37
CA TRP A 163 8.25 -6.20 16.22
C TRP A 163 8.55 -5.49 14.89
N ALA A 164 8.31 -4.18 14.81
CA ALA A 164 8.70 -3.40 13.64
C ALA A 164 10.22 -3.43 13.44
N SER A 165 11.01 -3.40 14.52
CA SER A 165 12.48 -3.49 14.47
C SER A 165 12.94 -4.82 13.88
N LYS A 166 12.34 -5.93 14.29
CA LYS A 166 12.64 -7.26 13.75
C LYS A 166 12.29 -7.38 12.26
N ALA A 167 11.14 -6.86 11.84
CA ALA A 167 10.73 -6.87 10.44
C ALA A 167 11.61 -5.95 9.57
N GLY A 168 11.91 -4.74 10.06
CA GLY A 168 12.79 -3.79 9.37
C GLY A 168 14.22 -4.30 9.23
N ALA A 169 14.74 -5.03 10.22
CA ALA A 169 16.06 -5.69 10.12
C ALA A 169 16.13 -6.76 9.02
N GLN A 170 14.98 -7.27 8.57
CA GLN A 170 14.86 -8.19 7.44
C GLN A 170 14.61 -7.47 6.10
N GLY A 171 14.63 -6.14 6.08
CA GLY A 171 14.42 -5.32 4.89
C GLY A 171 12.95 -5.08 4.53
N ASP A 172 11.99 -5.32 5.44
CA ASP A 172 10.59 -4.99 5.19
C ASP A 172 10.40 -3.46 5.17
N ALA A 173 10.10 -2.91 3.99
CA ALA A 173 10.00 -1.48 3.74
C ALA A 173 8.88 -0.81 4.56
N GLU A 174 7.70 -1.43 4.62
CA GLU A 174 6.57 -0.88 5.39
C GLU A 174 6.87 -0.90 6.90
N ALA A 175 7.61 -1.90 7.39
CA ALA A 175 8.07 -1.93 8.78
C ALA A 175 9.11 -0.83 9.08
N LEU A 176 10.02 -0.55 8.13
CA LEU A 176 10.96 0.58 8.24
C LEU A 176 10.21 1.92 8.29
N THR A 177 9.12 2.08 7.52
CA THR A 177 8.25 3.26 7.58
C THR A 177 7.54 3.38 8.93
N LEU A 178 7.02 2.28 9.47
CA LEU A 178 6.46 2.26 10.82
C LEU A 178 7.51 2.63 11.87
N LEU A 179 8.73 2.09 11.80
CA LEU A 179 9.81 2.49 12.70
C LEU A 179 10.15 3.98 12.59
N GLY A 180 10.21 4.52 11.38
CA GLY A 180 10.39 5.96 11.16
C GLY A 180 9.32 6.78 11.89
N THR A 181 8.06 6.34 11.82
CA THR A 181 6.94 6.96 12.54
C THR A 181 7.15 6.88 14.06
N LEU A 182 7.51 5.71 14.58
CA LEU A 182 7.72 5.50 16.01
C LEU A 182 8.87 6.36 16.56
N TYR A 183 9.96 6.53 15.81
CA TYR A 183 11.06 7.40 16.17
C TYR A 183 10.73 8.89 16.09
N PHE A 184 9.89 9.32 15.13
CA PHE A 184 9.41 10.71 15.12
C PHE A 184 8.53 11.01 16.34
N SER A 185 7.65 10.10 16.72
CA SER A 185 6.72 10.30 17.84
C SER A 185 7.27 9.92 19.22
N GLY A 186 8.42 9.24 19.30
CA GLY A 186 8.95 8.70 20.56
C GLY A 186 8.10 7.58 21.16
N LYS A 187 7.46 6.77 20.31
CA LYS A 187 6.59 5.67 20.74
C LYS A 187 7.39 4.38 20.86
N GLY A 188 7.53 3.88 22.08
CA GLY A 188 8.30 2.66 22.37
C GLY A 188 9.81 2.86 22.32
N THR A 189 10.27 4.09 22.05
CA THR A 189 11.68 4.49 21.93
C THR A 189 11.81 6.00 22.19
N ALA A 190 13.02 6.51 22.40
CA ALA A 190 13.24 7.95 22.49
C ALA A 190 13.04 8.63 21.12
N VAL A 191 12.53 9.87 21.12
CA VAL A 191 12.37 10.67 19.90
C VAL A 191 13.74 10.81 19.21
N ASN A 192 13.82 10.39 17.94
CA ASN A 192 15.03 10.53 17.14
C ASN A 192 14.69 10.80 15.66
N PRO A 193 14.42 12.06 15.29
CA PRO A 193 14.02 12.44 13.94
C PRO A 193 15.09 12.14 12.88
N GLN A 194 16.38 12.25 13.24
CA GLN A 194 17.46 11.93 12.30
C GLN A 194 17.51 10.45 11.96
N HIS A 195 17.29 9.58 12.95
CA HIS A 195 17.23 8.15 12.71
C HIS A 195 15.94 7.77 11.96
N ALA A 196 14.82 8.43 12.25
CA ALA A 196 13.58 8.27 11.50
C ALA A 196 13.77 8.54 10.00
N VAL A 197 14.40 9.68 9.65
CA VAL A 197 14.69 10.03 8.25
C VAL A 197 15.58 8.97 7.58
N LYS A 198 16.57 8.42 8.27
CA LYS A 198 17.42 7.34 7.72
C LYS A 198 16.62 6.09 7.39
N LEU A 199 15.74 5.65 8.30
CA LEU A 199 14.88 4.48 8.10
C LEU A 199 13.88 4.72 6.96
N LEU A 200 13.27 5.90 6.91
CA LEU A 200 12.37 6.28 5.82
C LEU A 200 13.08 6.34 4.48
N THR A 201 14.34 6.79 4.44
CA THR A 201 15.14 6.76 3.21
C THR A 201 15.36 5.33 2.73
N GLN A 202 15.59 4.38 3.64
CA GLN A 202 15.71 2.96 3.29
C GLN A 202 14.38 2.40 2.75
N ALA A 203 13.26 2.71 3.41
CA ALA A 203 11.93 2.30 2.96
C ALA A 203 11.56 2.89 1.59
N ALA A 204 11.86 4.17 1.39
CA ALA A 204 11.66 4.89 0.13
C ALA A 204 12.49 4.28 -1.01
N ASN A 205 13.75 3.93 -0.76
CA ASN A 205 14.60 3.23 -1.74
C ASN A 205 14.07 1.83 -2.10
N ALA A 206 13.31 1.20 -1.19
CA ALA A 206 12.61 -0.05 -1.43
C ALA A 206 11.22 0.14 -2.08
N GLY A 207 10.84 1.37 -2.41
CA GLY A 207 9.60 1.70 -3.13
C GLY A 207 8.38 1.98 -2.26
N ASP A 208 8.53 2.18 -0.94
CA ASP A 208 7.40 2.53 -0.08
C ASP A 208 6.94 3.97 -0.33
N SER A 209 5.76 4.11 -0.94
CA SER A 209 5.12 5.39 -1.24
C SER A 209 4.80 6.26 0.00
N LEU A 210 4.53 5.65 1.16
CA LEU A 210 4.29 6.38 2.40
C LEU A 210 5.60 6.99 2.91
N ALA A 211 6.74 6.29 2.72
CA ALA A 211 8.03 6.81 3.10
C ALA A 211 8.41 8.07 2.30
N PHE A 212 8.12 8.10 0.99
CA PHE A 212 8.28 9.32 0.18
C PHE A 212 7.49 10.50 0.74
N GLU A 213 6.22 10.29 1.09
CA GLU A 213 5.38 11.34 1.67
C GLU A 213 5.94 11.87 3.00
N MET A 214 6.37 10.97 3.87
CA MET A 214 6.96 11.34 5.17
C MET A 214 8.31 12.06 5.03
N LEU A 215 9.13 11.67 4.06
CA LEU A 215 10.37 12.37 3.73
C LEU A 215 10.08 13.77 3.17
N GLY A 216 9.08 13.90 2.30
CA GLY A 216 8.62 15.21 1.82
C GLY A 216 8.26 16.14 2.98
N ALA A 217 7.50 15.65 3.96
CA ALA A 217 7.15 16.43 5.15
C ALA A 217 8.37 16.77 6.01
N ALA A 218 9.22 15.77 6.31
CA ALA A 218 10.41 15.94 7.13
C ALA A 218 11.36 16.99 6.52
N THR A 219 11.59 16.92 5.20
CA THR A 219 12.49 17.83 4.49
C THR A 219 11.88 19.21 4.28
N LEU A 220 10.57 19.33 4.06
CA LEU A 220 9.89 20.62 3.95
C LEU A 220 9.99 21.44 5.26
N HIS A 221 9.89 20.75 6.40
CA HIS A 221 9.90 21.37 7.72
C HIS A 221 11.27 21.34 8.42
N GLY A 222 12.27 20.71 7.83
CA GLY A 222 13.59 20.55 8.44
C GLY A 222 13.59 19.67 9.71
N THR A 223 12.72 18.66 9.77
CA THR A 223 12.58 17.75 10.92
C THR A 223 13.47 16.52 10.74
N GLY A 224 14.58 16.44 11.49
CA GLY A 224 15.53 15.32 11.38
C GLY A 224 16.44 15.38 10.14
N THR A 225 16.29 16.41 9.33
CA THR A 225 17.09 16.72 8.14
C THR A 225 17.07 18.25 7.92
N PRO A 226 18.05 18.88 7.25
CA PRO A 226 17.95 20.29 6.90
C PRO A 226 16.69 20.60 6.07
N LYS A 227 16.14 21.81 6.22
CA LYS A 227 15.04 22.28 5.38
C LYS A 227 15.53 22.41 3.93
N ASP A 228 14.86 21.74 3.00
CA ASP A 228 15.16 21.78 1.57
C ASP A 228 13.86 21.65 0.75
N VAL A 229 13.37 22.77 0.22
CA VAL A 229 12.09 22.81 -0.50
C VAL A 229 12.15 22.03 -1.82
N PRO A 230 13.16 22.23 -2.71
CA PRO A 230 13.31 21.40 -3.91
C PRO A 230 13.33 19.90 -3.63
N ALA A 231 14.10 19.45 -2.62
CA ALA A 231 14.14 18.03 -2.27
C ALA A 231 12.81 17.52 -1.70
N ALA A 232 12.11 18.34 -0.91
CA ALA A 232 10.77 18.00 -0.43
C ALA A 232 9.75 17.83 -1.58
N LEU A 233 9.81 18.71 -2.58
CA LEU A 233 8.98 18.61 -3.78
C LEU A 233 9.26 17.32 -4.57
N ASP A 234 10.53 16.93 -4.73
CA ASP A 234 10.89 15.65 -5.39
C ASP A 234 10.28 14.45 -4.64
N TRP A 235 10.41 14.43 -3.31
CA TRP A 235 9.79 13.37 -2.50
C TRP A 235 8.28 13.32 -2.62
N TYR A 236 7.60 14.46 -2.52
CA TYR A 236 6.15 14.51 -2.69
C TYR A 236 5.73 14.13 -4.12
N THR A 237 6.50 14.50 -5.14
CA THR A 237 6.20 14.15 -6.55
C THR A 237 6.25 12.64 -6.74
N ARG A 238 7.30 11.97 -6.24
CA ARG A 238 7.39 10.50 -6.28
C ARG A 238 6.23 9.81 -5.56
N ALA A 239 5.83 10.33 -4.40
CA ALA A 239 4.65 9.81 -3.69
C ALA A 239 3.35 10.02 -4.50
N ALA A 240 3.19 11.20 -5.10
CA ALA A 240 2.01 11.59 -5.86
C ALA A 240 1.87 10.81 -7.19
N ASP A 241 2.99 10.53 -7.86
CA ASP A 241 3.07 9.67 -9.05
C ASP A 241 2.68 8.22 -8.75
N LEU A 242 2.94 7.75 -7.53
CA LEU A 242 2.46 6.46 -7.01
C LEU A 242 0.99 6.52 -6.53
N GLY A 243 0.30 7.63 -6.78
CA GLY A 243 -1.13 7.78 -6.50
C GLY A 243 -1.46 8.20 -5.07
N ARG A 244 -0.50 8.62 -4.24
CA ARG A 244 -0.79 9.05 -2.86
C ARG A 244 -1.60 10.35 -2.86
N ALA A 245 -2.89 10.27 -2.52
CA ALA A 245 -3.81 11.40 -2.49
C ALA A 245 -3.34 12.57 -1.59
N ASN A 246 -2.70 12.26 -0.45
CA ASN A 246 -2.19 13.29 0.45
C ASN A 246 -0.99 14.04 -0.16
N ALA A 247 -0.04 13.33 -0.79
CA ALA A 247 1.07 13.96 -1.50
C ALA A 247 0.60 14.83 -2.67
N GLN A 248 -0.38 14.35 -3.45
CA GLN A 248 -1.03 15.13 -4.50
C GLN A 248 -1.66 16.41 -3.93
N PHE A 249 -2.40 16.31 -2.82
CA PHE A 249 -2.97 17.47 -2.16
C PHE A 249 -1.89 18.46 -1.69
N VAL A 250 -0.82 17.98 -1.04
CA VAL A 250 0.27 18.84 -0.54
C VAL A 250 0.96 19.59 -1.68
N LEU A 251 1.27 18.92 -2.80
CA LEU A 251 1.81 19.59 -3.99
C LEU A 251 0.85 20.65 -4.52
N GLY A 252 -0.43 20.29 -4.64
CA GLY A 252 -1.50 21.20 -5.03
C GLY A 252 -1.55 22.45 -4.15
N TYR A 253 -1.48 22.27 -2.84
CA TYR A 253 -1.48 23.34 -1.86
C TYR A 253 -0.21 24.20 -1.92
N LEU A 254 0.97 23.60 -2.04
CA LEU A 254 2.25 24.33 -2.12
C LEU A 254 2.26 25.27 -3.34
N TYR A 255 1.91 24.75 -4.52
CA TYR A 255 1.87 25.55 -5.74
C TYR A 255 0.70 26.55 -5.79
N SER A 256 -0.39 26.31 -5.06
CA SER A 256 -1.52 27.27 -4.95
C SER A 256 -1.21 28.43 -3.99
N SER A 257 -0.61 28.12 -2.84
CA SER A 257 -0.44 29.07 -1.74
C SER A 257 0.69 30.06 -1.94
N GLY A 258 1.72 29.71 -2.71
CA GLY A 258 2.86 30.59 -2.97
C GLY A 258 3.80 30.79 -1.78
N ARG A 259 3.66 30.00 -0.69
CA ARG A 259 4.38 30.24 0.59
C ARG A 259 5.86 29.88 0.51
N ASP A 260 6.15 28.65 0.10
CA ASP A 260 7.51 28.10 0.04
C ASP A 260 8.02 27.95 -1.41
N VAL A 261 7.11 28.02 -2.38
CA VAL A 261 7.37 27.86 -3.82
C VAL A 261 6.62 28.95 -4.59
N PRO A 262 7.12 29.41 -5.76
CA PRO A 262 6.36 30.32 -6.61
C PRO A 262 4.99 29.75 -6.97
N VAL A 263 3.98 30.61 -7.02
CA VAL A 263 2.62 30.22 -7.39
C VAL A 263 2.60 29.62 -8.80
N ASN A 264 2.01 28.45 -8.93
CA ASN A 264 1.74 27.79 -10.20
C ASN A 264 0.35 27.15 -10.16
N TYR A 265 -0.68 27.95 -10.44
CA TYR A 265 -2.06 27.48 -10.40
C TYR A 265 -2.38 26.33 -11.37
N PRO A 266 -1.90 26.33 -12.64
CA PRO A 266 -2.11 25.18 -13.53
C PRO A 266 -1.61 23.86 -12.94
N LEU A 267 -0.36 23.83 -12.45
CA LEU A 267 0.22 22.64 -11.83
C LEU A 267 -0.49 22.28 -10.52
N ALA A 268 -0.83 23.29 -9.71
CA ALA A 268 -1.60 23.10 -8.49
C ALA A 268 -2.92 22.38 -8.78
N ASN A 269 -3.68 22.85 -9.78
CA ASN A 269 -4.98 22.30 -10.14
C ASN A 269 -4.91 20.87 -10.67
N ARG A 270 -3.84 20.51 -11.39
CA ARG A 270 -3.63 19.13 -11.83
C ARG A 270 -3.52 18.19 -10.63
N TRP A 271 -2.69 18.55 -9.65
CA TRP A 271 -2.51 17.76 -8.44
C TRP A 271 -3.74 17.75 -7.53
N LEU A 272 -4.37 18.92 -7.33
CA LEU A 272 -5.61 19.03 -6.56
C LEU A 272 -6.73 18.19 -7.19
N LEU A 273 -6.85 18.16 -8.53
CA LEU A 273 -7.85 17.35 -9.21
C LEU A 273 -7.63 15.86 -8.96
N GLN A 274 -6.38 15.39 -9.04
CA GLN A 274 -6.08 13.99 -8.71
C GLN A 274 -6.43 13.69 -7.25
N ALA A 275 -6.05 14.54 -6.29
CA ALA A 275 -6.40 14.35 -4.89
C ALA A 275 -7.92 14.35 -4.66
N ALA A 276 -8.64 15.25 -5.32
CA ALA A 276 -10.10 15.37 -5.26
C ALA A 276 -10.79 14.11 -5.81
N THR A 277 -10.30 13.53 -6.90
CA THR A 277 -10.85 12.26 -7.45
C THR A 277 -10.67 11.07 -6.50
N GLN A 278 -9.76 11.19 -5.53
CA GLN A 278 -9.53 10.22 -4.45
C GLN A 278 -10.27 10.58 -3.15
N GLY A 279 -11.14 11.60 -3.18
CA GLY A 279 -11.99 11.99 -2.05
C GLY A 279 -11.38 13.03 -1.11
N ASN A 280 -10.31 13.73 -1.51
CA ASN A 280 -9.80 14.84 -0.70
C ASN A 280 -10.74 16.06 -0.77
N ALA A 281 -11.49 16.28 0.30
CA ALA A 281 -12.48 17.35 0.36
C ALA A 281 -11.88 18.76 0.37
N VAL A 282 -10.69 18.95 0.96
CA VAL A 282 -10.02 20.25 0.95
C VAL A 282 -9.54 20.60 -0.45
N ALA A 283 -9.09 19.61 -1.23
CA ALA A 283 -8.75 19.79 -2.64
C ALA A 283 -9.97 20.24 -3.47
N LEU A 284 -11.16 19.69 -3.21
CA LEU A 284 -12.41 20.14 -3.84
C LEU A 284 -12.69 21.62 -3.53
N VAL A 285 -12.56 22.03 -2.26
CA VAL A 285 -12.74 23.44 -1.86
C VAL A 285 -11.73 24.34 -2.59
N THR A 286 -10.45 23.96 -2.61
CA THR A 286 -9.41 24.75 -3.28
C THR A 286 -9.68 24.88 -4.78
N LEU A 287 -10.06 23.80 -5.46
CA LEU A 287 -10.43 23.83 -6.88
C LEU A 287 -11.65 24.71 -7.13
N ALA A 288 -12.66 24.69 -6.26
CA ALA A 288 -13.83 25.55 -6.40
C ALA A 288 -13.46 27.03 -6.28
N ILE A 289 -12.59 27.38 -5.33
CA ILE A 289 -12.07 28.76 -5.19
C ILE A 289 -11.30 29.17 -6.45
N HIS A 290 -10.46 28.28 -6.99
CA HIS A 290 -9.73 28.55 -8.22
C HIS A 290 -10.66 28.68 -9.44
N LEU A 291 -11.73 27.90 -9.53
CA LEU A 291 -12.76 28.00 -10.57
C LEU A 291 -13.55 29.30 -10.50
N ASP A 292 -13.92 29.74 -9.30
CA ASP A 292 -14.61 31.02 -9.14
C ASP A 292 -13.70 32.18 -9.61
N LYS A 293 -12.42 32.14 -9.23
CA LYS A 293 -11.43 33.20 -9.52
C LYS A 293 -10.72 33.08 -10.87
N GLY A 294 -10.87 31.98 -11.60
CA GLY A 294 -10.14 31.72 -12.84
C GLY A 294 -8.63 31.50 -12.65
N GLN A 295 -8.22 30.94 -11.53
CA GLN A 295 -6.80 30.74 -11.18
C GLN A 295 -6.29 29.41 -11.74
N GLY A 296 -5.63 29.45 -12.91
CA GLY A 296 -5.05 28.26 -13.55
C GLY A 296 -6.07 27.21 -14.03
N ILE A 297 -7.35 27.58 -14.03
CA ILE A 297 -8.49 26.82 -14.53
C ILE A 297 -9.48 27.83 -15.11
N LYS A 298 -10.19 27.47 -16.18
CA LYS A 298 -11.18 28.34 -16.82
C LYS A 298 -12.26 28.73 -15.80
N SER A 299 -12.45 30.04 -15.60
CA SER A 299 -13.42 30.52 -14.61
C SER A 299 -14.84 30.07 -14.96
N ASP A 300 -15.54 29.51 -13.98
CA ASP A 300 -16.93 29.07 -14.09
C ASP A 300 -17.58 29.00 -12.70
N LYS A 301 -18.49 29.94 -12.45
CA LYS A 301 -19.13 30.10 -11.14
C LYS A 301 -20.11 28.98 -10.81
N LEU A 302 -20.81 28.42 -11.81
CA LEU A 302 -21.76 27.32 -11.58
C LEU A 302 -21.00 26.04 -11.24
N LYS A 303 -19.89 25.78 -11.94
CA LYS A 303 -18.99 24.67 -11.61
C LYS A 303 -18.38 24.83 -10.22
N ALA A 304 -17.97 26.04 -9.83
CA ALA A 304 -17.48 26.33 -8.49
C ALA A 304 -18.53 26.04 -7.41
N CYS A 305 -19.76 26.53 -7.56
CA CYS A 305 -20.87 26.22 -6.65
C CYS A 305 -21.15 24.72 -6.59
N GLY A 306 -21.22 24.02 -7.73
CA GLY A 306 -21.45 22.58 -7.79
C GLY A 306 -20.37 21.78 -7.04
N LEU A 307 -19.10 22.16 -7.18
CA LEU A 307 -17.98 21.57 -6.43
C LEU A 307 -18.07 21.86 -4.92
N LEU A 308 -18.38 23.10 -4.53
CA LEU A 308 -18.54 23.46 -3.12
C LEU A 308 -19.65 22.65 -2.45
N ARG A 309 -20.77 22.42 -3.14
CA ARG A 309 -21.86 21.56 -2.64
C ARG A 309 -21.37 20.14 -2.36
N VAL A 310 -20.59 19.55 -3.27
CA VAL A 310 -19.98 18.22 -3.04
C VAL A 310 -19.02 18.26 -1.85
N ALA A 311 -18.10 19.23 -1.82
CA ALA A 311 -17.10 19.36 -0.77
C ALA A 311 -17.72 19.47 0.63
N LEU A 312 -18.79 20.27 0.78
CA LEU A 312 -19.48 20.52 2.06
C LEU A 312 -20.28 19.33 2.59
N LYS A 313 -20.50 18.28 1.78
CA LYS A 313 -21.04 16.98 2.24
C LYS A 313 -19.99 16.11 2.92
N HIS A 314 -18.72 16.36 2.68
CA HIS A 314 -17.63 15.66 3.35
C HIS A 314 -17.33 16.30 4.71
N ARG A 315 -16.62 15.55 5.56
CA ARG A 315 -16.14 16.07 6.83
C ARG A 315 -15.02 17.09 6.58
N LEU A 316 -15.34 18.36 6.77
CA LEU A 316 -14.41 19.48 6.73
C LEU A 316 -14.29 20.13 8.13
N PRO A 317 -13.11 20.64 8.50
CA PRO A 317 -12.96 21.52 9.66
C PRO A 317 -13.91 22.73 9.58
N SER A 318 -14.47 23.17 10.72
CA SER A 318 -15.49 24.25 10.75
C SER A 318 -14.95 25.59 10.26
N ASP A 319 -13.68 25.88 10.52
CA ASP A 319 -12.96 27.05 10.02
C ASP A 319 -12.83 27.10 8.50
N ILE A 320 -12.93 25.94 7.82
CA ILE A 320 -13.02 25.85 6.36
C ILE A 320 -14.48 25.80 5.91
N ALA A 321 -15.30 24.97 6.56
CA ALA A 321 -16.66 24.69 6.10
C ALA A 321 -17.61 25.89 6.26
N ASP A 322 -17.54 26.63 7.35
CA ASP A 322 -18.51 27.69 7.65
C ASP A 322 -18.37 28.89 6.70
N PRO A 323 -17.16 29.41 6.42
CA PRO A 323 -16.99 30.44 5.39
C PRO A 323 -17.45 29.97 4.02
N MET A 324 -17.19 28.72 3.66
CA MET A 324 -17.59 28.14 2.37
C MET A 324 -19.11 27.96 2.25
N ARG A 325 -19.80 27.60 3.35
CA ARG A 325 -21.28 27.58 3.38
C ARG A 325 -21.85 28.96 3.18
N MET A 326 -21.34 29.96 3.90
CA MET A 326 -21.79 31.34 3.75
C MET A 326 -21.55 31.89 2.34
N GLN A 327 -20.38 31.58 1.77
CA GLN A 327 -20.07 31.94 0.38
C GLN A 327 -21.07 31.27 -0.58
N LEU A 328 -21.25 29.96 -0.48
CA LEU A 328 -22.17 29.20 -1.32
C LEU A 328 -23.61 29.73 -1.22
N GLU A 329 -24.12 29.97 -0.01
CA GLU A 329 -25.46 30.53 0.20
C GLU A 329 -25.62 31.92 -0.42
N THR A 330 -24.58 32.75 -0.35
CA THR A 330 -24.58 34.09 -0.94
C THR A 330 -24.59 34.01 -2.46
N GLU A 331 -23.78 33.12 -3.03
CA GLU A 331 -23.71 32.91 -4.48
C GLU A 331 -25.01 32.31 -5.03
N GLU A 332 -25.56 31.29 -4.39
CA GLU A 332 -26.81 30.63 -4.82
C GLU A 332 -28.01 31.57 -4.77
N LYS A 333 -28.08 32.49 -3.79
CA LYS A 333 -29.12 33.53 -3.74
C LYS A 333 -29.07 34.50 -4.92
N ALA A 334 -27.91 34.65 -5.55
CA ALA A 334 -27.73 35.51 -6.73
C ALA A 334 -28.00 34.76 -8.06
N LEU A 335 -28.19 33.44 -8.03
CA LEU A 335 -28.45 32.64 -9.24
C LEU A 335 -29.92 32.66 -9.65
N SER A 336 -30.17 32.64 -10.96
CA SER A 336 -31.51 32.37 -11.50
C SER A 336 -31.94 30.92 -11.23
N PRO A 337 -33.25 30.59 -11.28
CA PRO A 337 -33.73 29.22 -11.11
C PRO A 337 -33.09 28.21 -12.07
N GLN A 338 -32.80 28.62 -13.32
CA GLN A 338 -32.14 27.76 -14.30
C GLN A 338 -30.68 27.47 -13.91
N GLN A 339 -29.94 28.50 -13.47
CA GLN A 339 -28.56 28.35 -13.02
C GLN A 339 -28.46 27.50 -11.73
N LEU A 340 -29.44 27.62 -10.84
CA LEU A 340 -29.52 26.77 -9.65
C LEU A 340 -29.76 25.29 -10.04
N ALA A 341 -30.65 25.03 -11.00
CA ALA A 341 -30.89 23.68 -11.51
C ALA A 341 -29.63 23.07 -12.16
N GLU A 342 -28.88 23.89 -12.91
CA GLU A 342 -27.58 23.49 -13.48
C GLU A 342 -26.55 23.19 -12.40
N THR A 343 -26.46 24.01 -11.36
CA THR A 343 -25.58 23.81 -10.20
C THR A 343 -25.87 22.47 -9.50
N LEU A 344 -27.16 22.12 -9.34
CA LEU A 344 -27.58 20.82 -8.78
C LEU A 344 -27.22 19.64 -9.69
N ALA A 345 -27.26 19.82 -11.01
CA ALA A 345 -26.81 18.80 -11.96
C ALA A 345 -25.27 18.61 -11.89
N LEU A 346 -24.52 19.72 -11.77
CA LEU A 346 -23.07 19.70 -11.59
C LEU A 346 -22.65 19.06 -10.26
N GLU A 347 -23.37 19.30 -9.17
CA GLU A 347 -23.18 18.60 -7.90
C GLU A 347 -23.28 17.07 -8.09
N LYS A 348 -24.29 16.59 -8.82
CA LYS A 348 -24.46 15.16 -9.11
C LYS A 348 -23.32 14.61 -9.97
N LEU A 349 -22.85 15.37 -10.96
CA LEU A 349 -21.72 15.00 -11.82
C LEU A 349 -20.44 14.85 -10.98
N TYR A 350 -20.08 15.89 -10.22
CA TYR A 350 -18.86 15.95 -9.42
C TYR A 350 -18.86 15.08 -8.16
N SER A 351 -20.00 14.47 -7.82
CA SER A 351 -20.08 13.47 -6.75
C SER A 351 -19.39 12.14 -7.10
N SER A 352 -18.83 12.00 -8.31
CA SER A 352 -18.10 10.81 -8.75
C SER A 352 -16.68 11.15 -9.25
N PRO A 353 -15.70 10.26 -9.10
CA PRO A 353 -14.37 10.45 -9.68
C PRO A 353 -14.38 10.67 -11.19
N ALA A 354 -15.30 10.02 -11.91
CA ALA A 354 -15.44 10.18 -13.36
C ALA A 354 -15.90 11.60 -13.73
N GLY A 355 -16.94 12.11 -13.05
CA GLY A 355 -17.42 13.46 -13.31
C GLY A 355 -16.44 14.56 -12.89
N LEU A 356 -15.64 14.34 -11.84
CA LEU A 356 -14.54 15.26 -11.50
C LEU A 356 -13.51 15.35 -12.63
N ARG A 357 -13.18 14.26 -13.32
CA ARG A 357 -12.21 14.27 -14.43
C ARG A 357 -12.65 15.13 -15.62
N GLU A 358 -13.93 15.45 -15.76
CA GLU A 358 -14.40 16.40 -16.79
C GLU A 358 -13.76 17.79 -16.63
N LEU A 359 -13.37 18.17 -15.41
CA LEU A 359 -12.65 19.43 -15.15
C LEU A 359 -11.25 19.46 -15.75
N GLN A 360 -10.70 18.31 -16.16
CA GLN A 360 -9.37 18.25 -16.78
C GLN A 360 -9.31 19.07 -18.08
N GLY A 361 -10.42 19.16 -18.82
CA GLY A 361 -10.51 19.98 -20.03
C GLY A 361 -10.55 21.48 -19.76
N ASP A 362 -10.87 21.90 -18.53
CA ASP A 362 -10.91 23.31 -18.12
C ASP A 362 -9.56 23.80 -17.58
N LEU A 363 -8.62 22.89 -17.30
CA LEU A 363 -7.29 23.23 -16.79
C LEU A 363 -6.49 23.99 -17.85
N ALA A 364 -5.80 25.05 -17.41
CA ALA A 364 -4.86 25.74 -18.28
C ALA A 364 -3.67 24.82 -18.62
N SER A 365 -3.20 24.86 -19.87
CA SER A 365 -1.96 24.19 -20.26
C SER A 365 -0.76 24.82 -19.57
N GLU A 366 0.19 24.01 -19.12
CA GLU A 366 1.52 24.49 -18.72
C GLU A 366 2.18 25.18 -19.93
N GLN A 367 2.62 26.43 -19.76
CA GLN A 367 3.49 27.12 -20.71
C GLN A 367 4.95 27.01 -20.25
#